data_AF-I1C049-F1
#
_entry.id   AF-I1C049-F1
#
_cell.length_a   1.000
_cell.length_b   1.000
_cell.length_c   1.000
_cell.angle_alpha   90.00
_cell.angle_beta   90.00
_cell.angle_gamma   90.00
#
_symmetry.space_group_name_H-M   'P 1'
#
loop_
_entity.id
_entity.type
_entity.pdbx_description
1 polymer ?
#
loop_
_entity_poly.entity_id
_entity_poly.type
_entity_poly.pdbx_seq_one_letter_code
_entity_poly.pdbx_strand_id
1 'polypeptide(L)' 'MKFASIVLLALGSLLASSNVAEAQEICWRVCFPEKPKCPEEWSPKKLGHCWTCCKDNSVYFFDE' A
#
# COMPACT_ATOMS: atom_id res chain seq x y z
N MET A 1 -42.12 -13.59 8.64
CA MET A 1 -41.52 -12.26 8.88
C MET A 1 -40.27 -12.42 9.74
N LYS A 2 -39.13 -12.82 9.14
CA LYS A 2 -37.83 -13.02 9.84
C LYS A 2 -36.64 -13.23 8.88
N PHE A 3 -36.93 -13.52 7.61
CA PHE A 3 -35.91 -13.70 6.55
C PHE A 3 -35.36 -12.38 5.98
N ALA A 4 -36.03 -11.24 6.22
CA ALA A 4 -35.61 -9.94 5.70
C ALA A 4 -34.30 -9.42 6.37
N SER A 5 -34.00 -9.87 7.59
CA SER A 5 -32.82 -9.41 8.33
C SER A 5 -31.49 -9.98 7.82
N ILE A 6 -31.52 -11.13 7.14
CA ILE A 6 -30.29 -11.81 6.67
C ILE A 6 -29.75 -11.12 5.41
N VAL A 7 -30.65 -10.61 4.56
CA VAL A 7 -30.28 -9.97 3.28
C VAL A 7 -29.50 -8.66 3.50
N LEU A 8 -29.74 -7.95 4.61
CA LEU A 8 -29.08 -6.68 4.92
C LEU A 8 -27.59 -6.82 5.27
N LEU A 9 -27.15 -7.96 5.80
CA LEU A 9 -25.76 -8.15 6.20
C LEU A 9 -24.83 -8.47 5.02
N ALA A 10 -25.36 -9.10 3.96
CA ALA A 10 -24.56 -9.48 2.79
C ALA A 10 -24.15 -8.25 1.94
N LEU A 11 -24.99 -7.22 1.86
CA LEU A 11 -24.72 -6.01 1.07
C LEU A 11 -23.67 -5.09 1.71
N GLY A 12 -23.54 -5.10 3.04
CA GLY A 12 -22.57 -4.26 3.76
C GLY A 12 -21.11 -4.65 3.53
N SER A 13 -20.85 -5.88 3.07
CA SER A 13 -19.49 -6.40 2.88
C SER A 13 -18.84 -5.96 1.56
N LEU A 14 -19.62 -5.47 0.58
CA LEU A 14 -19.11 -5.10 -0.74
C LEU A 14 -18.46 -3.71 -0.82
N LEU A 15 -18.50 -2.90 0.25
CA LEU A 15 -18.01 -1.51 0.23
C LEU A 15 -16.72 -1.29 1.03
N ALA A 16 -15.99 -2.34 1.41
CA ALA A 16 -14.62 -2.20 1.88
C ALA A 16 -13.66 -1.98 0.69
N SER A 17 -13.95 -0.97 -0.15
CA SER A 17 -12.94 -0.40 -1.04
C SER A 17 -12.00 0.39 -0.15
N SER A 18 -10.93 -0.28 0.29
CA SER A 18 -9.79 0.39 0.91
C SER A 18 -9.11 1.19 -0.20
N ASN A 19 -9.65 2.37 -0.52
CA ASN A 19 -8.87 3.44 -1.14
C ASN A 19 -7.91 3.91 -0.05
N VAL A 20 -6.89 3.08 0.22
CA VAL A 20 -5.64 3.56 0.75
C VAL A 20 -5.21 4.56 -0.30
N ALA A 21 -5.29 5.85 0.03
CA ALA A 21 -4.51 6.85 -0.66
C ALA A 21 -3.06 6.37 -0.52
N GLU A 22 -2.62 5.59 -1.50
CA GLU A 22 -1.30 5.01 -1.52
C GLU A 22 -0.40 6.22 -1.69
N ALA A 23 0.19 6.67 -0.58
CA ALA A 23 1.36 7.52 -0.64
C ALA A 23 2.28 6.83 -1.63
N GLN A 24 2.45 7.42 -2.82
CA GLN A 24 3.17 6.75 -3.90
C GLN A 24 4.61 6.65 -3.43
N GLU A 25 4.98 5.46 -3.00
CA GLU A 25 6.30 5.22 -2.48
C GLU A 25 7.21 4.94 -3.68
N ILE A 26 8.26 5.75 -3.83
CA ILE A 26 9.25 5.51 -4.88
C ILE A 26 10.26 4.52 -4.33
N CYS A 27 10.32 3.34 -4.93
CA CYS A 27 11.28 2.31 -4.59
C CYS A 27 12.35 2.16 -5.67
N TRP A 28 13.57 1.81 -5.26
CA TRP A 28 14.59 1.38 -6.20
C TRP A 28 14.16 0.09 -6.89
N ARG A 29 14.48 -0.02 -8.18
CA ARG A 29 14.21 -1.20 -8.99
C ARG A 29 15.32 -2.24 -8.84
N VAL A 30 15.69 -2.52 -7.60
CA VAL A 30 16.76 -3.46 -7.23
C VAL A 30 16.27 -4.39 -6.13
N CYS A 31 16.79 -5.61 -6.12
CA CYS A 31 16.38 -6.67 -5.22
C CYS A 31 17.62 -7.12 -4.43
N PHE A 32 17.74 -6.66 -3.20
CA PHE A 32 18.82 -7.03 -2.29
C PHE A 32 18.44 -8.30 -1.51
N PRO A 33 19.35 -9.28 -1.40
CA PRO A 33 19.07 -10.50 -0.63
C PRO A 33 18.95 -10.23 0.88
N GLU A 34 19.63 -9.19 1.37
CA GLU A 34 19.67 -8.79 2.78
C GLU A 34 19.28 -7.31 2.94
N LYS A 35 18.96 -6.89 4.17
CA LYS A 35 18.50 -5.53 4.46
C LYS A 35 19.62 -4.50 4.16
N PRO A 36 19.45 -3.62 3.15
CA PRO A 36 20.49 -2.67 2.77
C PRO A 36 20.55 -1.49 3.75
N LYS A 37 21.69 -0.80 3.76
CA LYS A 37 21.79 0.57 4.30
C LYS A 37 21.35 1.53 3.21
N CYS A 38 20.21 2.17 3.41
CA CYS A 38 19.69 3.17 2.49
C CYS A 38 20.30 4.55 2.78
N PRO A 39 20.42 5.42 1.77
CA PRO A 39 20.84 6.81 1.96
C PRO A 39 19.81 7.61 2.77
N GLU A 40 20.18 8.82 3.18
CA GLU A 40 19.31 9.71 3.95
C GLU A 40 17.97 9.93 3.23
N GLU A 41 16.88 9.99 4.00
CA GLU A 41 15.49 10.04 3.50
C GLU A 41 15.00 8.79 2.74
N TRP A 42 15.78 7.70 2.71
CA TRP A 42 15.33 6.42 2.17
C TRP A 42 15.29 5.36 3.27
N SER A 43 14.26 4.52 3.23
CA SER A 43 14.04 3.44 4.20
C SER A 43 14.12 2.07 3.52
N PRO A 44 14.78 1.08 4.14
CA PRO A 44 14.80 -0.28 3.61
C PRO A 44 13.44 -0.95 3.80
N LYS A 45 12.83 -1.38 2.70
CA LYS A 45 11.53 -2.07 2.67
C LYS A 45 11.69 -3.47 2.10
N LYS A 46 10.96 -4.43 2.67
CA LYS A 46 10.93 -5.81 2.16
C LYS A 46 9.76 -5.97 1.19
N LEU A 47 10.06 -6.30 -0.05
CA LEU A 47 9.08 -6.57 -1.10
C LEU A 47 9.19 -8.05 -1.49
N GLY A 48 8.19 -8.85 -1.09
CA GLY A 48 8.21 -10.30 -1.27
C GLY A 48 9.39 -10.94 -0.53
N HIS A 49 10.33 -11.50 -1.30
CA HIS A 49 11.48 -12.22 -0.76
C HIS A 49 12.77 -11.39 -0.65
N CYS A 50 12.79 -10.15 -1.17
CA CYS A 50 13.98 -9.31 -1.15
C CYS A 50 13.73 -7.93 -0.56
N TRP A 51 14.83 -7.20 -0.36
CA TRP A 51 14.83 -5.85 0.18
C TRP A 51 15.12 -4.85 -0.92
N THR A 52 14.57 -3.65 -0.76
CA THR A 52 14.87 -2.48 -1.60
C THR A 52 14.89 -1.24 -0.72
N CYS A 53 15.39 -0.12 -1.24
CA CYS A 53 15.26 1.18 -0.59
C CYS A 53 14.07 1.90 -1.20
N CYS A 54 13.19 2.40 -0.35
CA CYS A 54 12.02 3.16 -0.76
C CYS A 54 11.98 4.51 -0.04
N LYS A 55 11.30 5.47 -0.64
CA LYS A 55 11.10 6.80 -0.08
C LYS A 55 9.65 7.23 -0.31
N ASP A 56 9.02 7.76 0.74
CA ASP A 56 7.71 8.38 0.63
C ASP A 56 7.78 9.56 -0.35
N ASN A 57 7.09 9.46 -1.48
CA ASN A 57 6.88 10.58 -2.38
C ASN A 57 5.49 11.18 -2.12
N SER A 58 5.33 11.78 -0.94
CA SER A 58 4.15 12.57 -0.59
C SER A 58 4.11 13.96 -1.29
N VAL A 59 4.99 14.17 -2.28
CA VAL A 59 5.09 15.44 -3.03
C VAL A 59 4.17 15.36 -4.25
N TYR A 60 2.95 15.86 -4.03
CA TYR A 60 2.05 16.55 -4.96
C TYR A 60 2.01 16.03 -6.40
N PHE A 61 1.01 15.18 -6.67
CA PHE A 61 0.42 15.09 -8.00
C PHE A 61 -0.20 16.45 -8.36
N PHE A 62 0.48 17.21 -9.21
CA PHE A 62 -0.19 18.13 -10.12
C PHE A 62 -0.65 17.27 -11.31
N ASP A 63 -1.88 16.76 -11.23
CA ASP A 63 -2.60 16.36 -12.43
C ASP A 63 -2.88 17.64 -13.24
N GLU A 64 -2.36 17.70 -14.48
CA GLU A 64 -2.68 18.72 -15.49
C GLU A 64 -3.92 18.31 -16.29
#